data_AF-A0A1Q3USW7-F1
#
_entry.id   AF-A0A1Q3USW7-F1
#
_cell.length_a   1.000
_cell.length_b   1.000
_cell.length_c   1.000
_cell.angle_alpha   90.00
_cell.angle_beta   90.00
_cell.angle_gamma   90.00
#
_symmetry.space_group_name_H-M   'P 1'
#
loop_
_entity.id
_entity.type
_entity.pdbx_description
1 polymer ?
#
loop_
_entity_poly.entity_id
_entity_poly.type
_entity_poly.pdbx_seq_one_letter_code
_entity_poly.pdbx_strand_id
1 'polypeptide(L)'
;MEYFTPLPALFGGVLIGLSVVLLLLTNGRIAGISGVLGGLLVSKVRDAGWRLAFILGLIAAPLLYAALAGGVPPIAVTSSTGLLIAGGLLVGFGARLGSGCTSGHGVAGIARLSPRSIAATAVFLTAGMATVFVVRRVIGG
;
A
#
# COMPACT_ATOMS: atom_id res chain seq x y z
N MET A 1 8.29 -16.75 -18.48
CA MET A 1 7.05 -17.53 -18.32
C MET A 1 6.16 -16.75 -17.37
N GLU A 2 5.17 -16.04 -17.90
CA GLU A 2 4.17 -15.38 -17.05
C GLU A 2 3.24 -16.44 -16.49
N TYR A 3 3.28 -16.63 -15.18
CA TYR A 3 2.30 -17.46 -14.49
C TYR A 3 1.05 -16.61 -14.29
N PHE A 4 0.10 -16.72 -15.22
CA PHE A 4 -1.28 -16.32 -14.96
C PHE A 4 -1.77 -17.16 -13.77
N THR A 5 -1.85 -16.53 -12.60
CA THR A 5 -2.20 -17.18 -11.32
C THR A 5 -3.55 -16.66 -10.83
N PRO A 6 -4.65 -16.98 -11.55
CA PRO A 6 -5.97 -16.38 -11.28
C PRO A 6 -6.48 -16.75 -9.88
N LEU A 7 -6.25 -17.99 -9.45
CA LEU A 7 -6.66 -18.48 -8.14
C LEU A 7 -5.91 -17.75 -7.01
N PRO A 8 -4.56 -17.74 -6.95
CA PRO A 8 -3.83 -16.97 -5.94
C PRO A 8 -4.18 -15.47 -5.93
N ALA A 9 -4.33 -14.85 -7.11
CA ALA A 9 -4.70 -13.45 -7.21
C ALA A 9 -6.10 -13.17 -6.66
N LEU A 10 -7.07 -14.05 -6.95
CA LEU A 10 -8.42 -13.96 -6.40
C LEU A 10 -8.42 -14.10 -4.88
N PHE A 11 -7.73 -15.11 -4.34
CA PHE A 11 -7.62 -15.30 -2.89
C PHE A 11 -6.97 -14.10 -2.20
N GLY A 12 -5.88 -13.57 -2.76
CA GLY A 12 -5.25 -12.35 -2.24
C GLY A 12 -6.20 -11.15 -2.25
N GLY A 13 -6.94 -10.96 -3.35
CA GLY A 13 -7.94 -9.90 -3.47
C GLY A 13 -9.08 -10.02 -2.46
N VAL A 14 -9.62 -11.22 -2.28
CA VAL A 14 -10.67 -11.52 -1.29
C VAL A 14 -10.17 -11.25 0.13
N LEU A 15 -8.95 -11.69 0.47
CA LEU A 15 -8.36 -11.44 1.79
C LEU A 15 -8.19 -9.94 2.07
N ILE A 16 -7.64 -9.18 1.12
CA ILE A 16 -7.51 -7.72 1.26
C ILE A 16 -8.88 -7.07 1.41
N GLY A 17 -9.86 -7.45 0.58
CA GLY A 17 -11.23 -6.94 0.65
C GLY A 17 -11.89 -7.21 2.00
N LEU A 18 -11.79 -8.45 2.50
CA LEU A 18 -12.29 -8.84 3.82
C LEU A 18 -11.61 -8.03 4.93
N SER A 19 -10.29 -7.84 4.89
CA SER A 19 -9.59 -7.02 5.87
C SER A 19 -10.08 -5.57 5.90
N VAL A 20 -10.34 -4.96 4.72
CA VAL A 20 -10.86 -3.59 4.63
C VAL A 20 -12.29 -3.49 5.17
N VAL A 21 -13.14 -4.47 4.85
CA VAL A 21 -14.53 -4.52 5.35
C VAL A 21 -14.55 -4.76 6.86
N LEU A 22 -13.73 -5.66 7.38
CA LEU A 22 -13.61 -5.90 8.82
C LEU A 22 -13.23 -4.61 9.55
N LEU A 23 -12.20 -3.90 9.09
CA LEU A 23 -11.78 -2.63 9.70
C LEU A 23 -12.91 -1.58 9.66
N LEU A 24 -13.70 -1.56 8.57
CA LEU A 24 -14.84 -0.66 8.45
C LEU A 24 -15.96 -1.04 9.44
N LEU A 25 -16.28 -2.32 9.58
CA LEU A 25 -17.37 -2.79 10.43
C LEU A 25 -17.02 -2.72 11.93
N THR A 26 -15.80 -3.06 12.31
CA THR A 26 -15.39 -3.10 13.73
C THR A 26 -15.00 -1.73 14.27
N ASN A 27 -14.35 -0.89 13.45
CA ASN A 27 -13.79 0.39 13.90
C ASN A 27 -14.49 1.60 13.26
N GLY A 28 -15.35 1.41 12.26
CA GLY A 28 -15.97 2.52 11.52
C GLY A 28 -14.96 3.32 10.69
N ARG A 29 -13.76 2.78 10.43
CA ARG A 29 -12.65 3.49 9.77
C ARG A 29 -12.40 2.94 8.38
N ILE A 30 -11.94 3.81 7.48
CA ILE A 30 -11.54 3.45 6.13
C ILE A 30 -10.06 3.07 6.13
N ALA A 31 -9.70 1.94 5.50
CA ALA A 31 -8.31 1.50 5.39
C ALA A 31 -7.49 2.46 4.51
N GLY A 32 -6.43 3.04 5.07
CA GLY A 32 -5.52 3.93 4.35
C GLY A 32 -4.18 4.04 5.08
N ILE A 33 -3.14 3.37 4.59
CA ILE A 33 -1.86 3.18 5.32
C ILE A 33 -1.22 4.54 5.66
N SER A 34 -1.10 5.46 4.70
CA SER A 34 -0.54 6.79 4.96
C SER A 34 -1.37 7.62 5.94
N GLY A 35 -2.69 7.42 5.98
CA GLY A 35 -3.57 8.09 6.95
C GLY A 35 -3.45 7.51 8.36
N VAL A 36 -3.29 6.18 8.46
CA VAL A 36 -3.02 5.48 9.73
C VAL A 36 -1.67 5.92 10.30
N LEU A 37 -0.62 5.89 9.47
CA LEU A 37 0.74 6.26 9.86
C LEU A 37 0.85 7.75 10.21
N GLY A 38 0.39 8.64 9.33
CA GLY A 38 0.36 10.08 9.61
C GLY A 38 -0.49 10.44 10.83
N GLY A 39 -1.55 9.65 11.07
CA GLY A 39 -2.38 9.76 12.24
C GLY A 39 -1.69 9.36 13.55
N LEU A 40 -0.76 8.39 13.53
CA LEU A 40 0.07 8.05 14.70
C LEU A 40 1.11 9.14 14.99
N LEU A 41 1.67 9.75 13.94
CA LEU A 41 2.70 10.77 14.07
C LEU A 41 2.14 12.13 14.56
N VAL A 42 0.89 12.45 14.21
CA VAL A 42 0.31 13.80 14.43
C VAL A 42 -0.78 13.84 15.52
N SER A 43 -1.36 12.71 15.93
CA SER A 43 -2.58 12.72 16.76
C SER A 43 -2.36 12.40 18.26
N LYS A 44 -3.23 12.97 19.10
CA LYS A 44 -3.36 12.69 20.54
C LYS A 44 -3.88 11.26 20.78
N VAL A 45 -3.27 10.60 21.78
CA VAL A 45 -3.48 9.27 22.39
C VAL A 45 -4.81 8.51 22.16
N ARG A 46 -5.95 9.17 21.96
CA ARG A 46 -7.29 8.55 21.93
C ARG A 46 -7.55 7.60 20.75
N ASP A 47 -6.90 7.82 19.61
CA ASP A 47 -7.05 6.98 18.40
C ASP A 47 -5.82 6.09 18.12
N ALA A 48 -4.82 6.08 19.02
CA ALA A 48 -3.55 5.40 18.79
C ALA A 48 -3.67 3.87 18.79
N GLY A 49 -4.53 3.31 19.64
CA GLY A 49 -4.62 1.85 19.84
C GLY A 49 -4.90 1.05 18.57
N TRP A 50 -5.96 1.40 17.83
CA TRP A 50 -6.30 0.68 16.60
C TRP A 50 -5.30 0.92 15.47
N ARG A 51 -4.73 2.13 15.39
CA ARG A 51 -3.72 2.47 14.39
C ARG A 51 -2.44 1.69 14.62
N LEU A 52 -2.02 1.59 15.88
CA LEU A 52 -0.86 0.81 16.28
C LEU A 52 -1.11 -0.68 16.00
N ALA A 53 -2.27 -1.21 16.38
CA ALA A 53 -2.65 -2.59 16.07
C ALA A 53 -2.63 -2.87 14.54
N PHE A 54 -3.11 -1.94 13.72
CA PHE A 54 -3.07 -2.06 12.27
C PHE A 54 -1.63 -2.09 11.73
N ILE A 55 -0.76 -1.18 12.18
CA ILE A 55 0.65 -1.13 11.75
C ILE A 55 1.42 -2.37 12.24
N LEU A 56 1.20 -2.79 13.49
CA LEU A 56 1.79 -4.00 14.03
C LEU A 56 1.34 -5.23 13.25
N GLY A 57 0.06 -5.32 12.89
CA GLY A 57 -0.45 -6.38 12.01
C GLY A 57 0.22 -6.39 10.64
N LEU A 58 0.42 -5.21 10.03
CA LEU A 58 1.10 -5.06 8.74
C LEU A 58 2.57 -5.52 8.80
N ILE A 59 3.27 -5.25 9.91
CA ILE A 59 4.66 -5.68 10.13
C ILE A 59 4.73 -7.16 10.50
N ALA A 60 3.80 -7.65 11.34
CA ALA A 60 3.78 -9.03 11.82
C ALA A 60 3.42 -10.02 10.71
N ALA A 61 2.55 -9.65 9.76
CA ALA A 61 2.11 -10.54 8.68
C ALA A 61 3.27 -11.15 7.85
N PRO A 62 4.23 -10.38 7.28
CA PRO A 62 5.35 -10.95 6.55
C PRO A 62 6.33 -11.74 7.45
N LEU A 63 6.46 -11.37 8.73
CA LEU A 63 7.30 -12.10 9.69
C LEU A 63 6.70 -13.47 10.03
N LEU A 64 5.38 -13.51 10.24
CA LEU A 64 4.65 -14.75 10.48
C LEU A 64 4.68 -15.64 9.24
N TYR A 65 4.50 -15.06 8.05
CA TYR A 65 4.68 -15.80 6.81
C TYR A 65 6.08 -16.42 6.73
N ALA A 66 7.13 -15.65 7.01
CA ALA A 66 8.51 -16.15 6.98
C ALA A 66 8.73 -17.30 7.98
N ALA A 67 8.18 -17.19 9.19
CA ALA A 67 8.28 -18.23 10.20
C ALA A 67 7.56 -19.52 9.80
N LEU A 68 6.36 -19.41 9.19
CA LEU A 68 5.55 -20.56 8.80
C LEU A 68 6.03 -21.21 7.49
N ALA A 69 6.52 -20.41 6.54
CA ALA A 69 7.00 -20.87 5.24
C ALA A 69 8.47 -21.29 5.24
N GLY A 70 9.18 -21.15 6.37
CA GLY A 70 10.60 -21.52 6.49
C GLY A 70 11.56 -20.53 5.84
N GLY A 71 11.13 -19.31 5.54
CA GLY A 71 11.96 -18.27 4.95
C GLY A 71 11.16 -17.15 4.28
N VAL A 72 11.85 -16.05 3.96
CA VAL A 72 11.30 -14.98 3.11
C VAL A 72 11.53 -15.34 1.64
N PRO A 73 10.59 -14.99 0.74
CA PRO A 73 10.83 -15.13 -0.70
C PRO A 73 12.06 -14.27 -1.09
N PRO A 74 12.84 -14.69 -2.10
CA PRO A 74 14.06 -13.98 -2.47
C PRO A 74 13.73 -12.53 -2.89
N ILE A 75 14.18 -11.56 -2.09
CA ILE A 75 14.01 -10.14 -2.35
C ILE A 75 15.23 -9.65 -3.14
N ALA A 76 15.09 -9.54 -4.47
CA ALA A 76 16.10 -8.91 -5.30
C ALA A 76 15.91 -7.39 -5.31
N VAL A 77 16.61 -6.69 -4.41
CA VAL A 77 16.70 -5.23 -4.47
C VAL A 77 17.80 -4.85 -5.46
N THR A 78 17.41 -4.57 -6.70
CA THR A 78 18.34 -4.21 -7.78
C THR A 78 18.68 -2.73 -7.82
N SER A 79 18.12 -1.91 -6.91
CA SER A 79 18.27 -0.46 -6.90
C SER A 79 19.21 0.02 -5.78
N SER A 80 19.88 1.15 -6.00
CA SER A 80 20.74 1.76 -4.97
C SER A 80 19.92 2.23 -3.76
N THR A 81 20.52 2.16 -2.57
CA THR A 81 19.88 2.62 -1.32
C THR A 81 19.41 4.07 -1.40
N GLY A 82 20.18 4.94 -2.08
CA GLY A 82 19.81 6.33 -2.30
C GLY A 82 18.53 6.49 -3.11
N LEU A 83 18.33 5.68 -4.16
CA LEU A 83 17.09 5.68 -4.95
C LEU A 83 15.89 5.21 -4.13
N LEU A 84 16.06 4.23 -3.24
CA LEU A 84 15.00 3.76 -2.36
C LEU A 84 14.57 4.84 -1.36
N ILE A 85 15.52 5.53 -0.75
CA ILE A 85 15.24 6.63 0.19
C ILE A 85 14.52 7.76 -0.55
N ALA A 86 15.06 8.20 -1.69
CA ALA A 86 14.43 9.27 -2.49
C ALA A 86 13.03 8.87 -2.97
N GLY A 87 12.86 7.65 -3.47
CA GLY A 87 11.57 7.11 -3.89
C GLY A 87 10.55 7.06 -2.75
N GLY A 88 10.96 6.58 -1.57
CA GLY A 88 10.10 6.55 -0.39
C GLY A 88 9.64 7.94 0.06
N LEU A 89 10.55 8.93 0.07
CA LEU A 89 10.22 10.31 0.40
C LEU A 89 9.25 10.93 -0.62
N LEU A 90 9.49 10.74 -1.92
CA LEU A 90 8.61 11.23 -2.98
C LEU A 90 7.22 10.59 -2.92
N VAL A 91 7.14 9.28 -2.68
CA VAL A 91 5.86 8.57 -2.51
C VAL A 91 5.12 9.08 -1.27
N GLY A 92 5.82 9.27 -0.15
CA GLY A 92 5.25 9.83 1.08
C GLY A 92 4.70 11.25 0.89
N PHE A 93 5.49 12.12 0.25
CA PHE A 93 5.07 13.47 -0.10
C PHE A 93 3.87 13.48 -1.05
N GLY A 94 3.91 12.67 -2.11
CA GLY A 94 2.83 12.52 -3.07
C GLY A 94 1.53 12.01 -2.44
N ALA A 95 1.63 11.02 -1.53
CA ALA A 95 0.48 10.52 -0.78
C ALA A 95 -0.13 11.60 0.13
N ARG A 96 0.68 12.48 0.70
CA ARG A 96 0.18 13.62 1.48
C ARG A 96 -0.52 14.65 0.59
N LEU A 97 0.07 14.99 -0.56
CA LEU A 97 -0.51 15.91 -1.54
C LEU A 97 -1.85 15.37 -2.10
N GLY A 98 -1.92 14.07 -2.39
CA GLY A 98 -3.14 13.38 -2.80
C GLY A 98 -4.21 13.24 -1.70
N SER A 99 -3.88 13.59 -0.45
CA SER A 99 -4.72 13.33 0.74
C SER A 99 -5.03 11.85 0.95
N GLY A 100 -4.14 10.96 0.51
CA GLY A 100 -4.33 9.52 0.54
C GLY A 100 -3.28 8.76 -0.27
N CYS A 101 -3.21 7.46 -0.04
CA CYS A 101 -2.36 6.54 -0.79
C CYS A 101 -3.19 5.59 -1.66
N THR A 102 -2.51 4.72 -2.41
CA THR A 102 -3.15 3.69 -3.25
C THR A 102 -4.02 2.72 -2.45
N SER A 103 -3.69 2.40 -1.19
CA SER A 103 -4.54 1.55 -0.37
C SER A 103 -5.88 2.24 -0.03
N GLY A 104 -5.86 3.56 0.21
CA GLY A 104 -7.05 4.34 0.55
C GLY A 104 -7.91 4.69 -0.66
N HIS A 105 -7.29 5.25 -1.71
CA HIS A 105 -8.00 5.60 -2.94
C HIS A 105 -8.33 4.37 -3.78
N GLY A 106 -7.37 3.48 -4.00
CA GLY A 106 -7.53 2.30 -4.85
C GLY A 106 -8.43 1.25 -4.23
N VAL A 107 -8.09 0.71 -3.06
CA VAL A 107 -8.86 -0.40 -2.48
C VAL A 107 -10.19 0.12 -1.91
N ALA A 108 -10.13 1.01 -0.93
CA ALA A 108 -11.34 1.43 -0.22
C ALA A 108 -12.16 2.51 -0.95
N GLY A 109 -11.51 3.35 -1.76
CA GLY A 109 -12.13 4.49 -2.44
C GLY A 109 -12.86 4.12 -3.73
N ILE A 110 -12.26 3.28 -4.58
CA ILE A 110 -12.91 2.75 -5.80
C ILE A 110 -14.07 1.83 -5.43
N ALA A 111 -13.93 0.99 -4.39
CA ALA A 111 -15.02 0.13 -3.91
C ALA A 111 -16.26 0.93 -3.46
N ARG A 112 -16.10 2.20 -3.09
CA ARG A 112 -17.21 3.12 -2.75
C ARG A 112 -17.65 4.00 -3.92
N LEU A 113 -17.16 3.72 -5.13
CA LEU A 113 -17.46 4.46 -6.36
C LEU A 113 -17.14 5.97 -6.27
N SER A 114 -16.09 6.34 -5.52
CA SER A 114 -15.70 7.74 -5.38
C SER A 114 -14.99 8.23 -6.65
N PRO A 115 -15.52 9.22 -7.38
CA PRO A 115 -14.90 9.75 -8.60
C PRO A 115 -13.53 10.38 -8.31
N ARG A 116 -13.40 11.04 -7.15
CA ARG A 116 -12.11 11.57 -6.67
C ARG A 116 -11.06 10.46 -6.53
N SER A 117 -11.45 9.33 -5.94
CA SER A 117 -10.53 8.21 -5.73
C SER A 117 -10.15 7.52 -7.03
N ILE A 118 -11.10 7.37 -7.96
CA ILE A 118 -10.83 6.84 -9.30
C ILE A 118 -9.80 7.72 -10.02
N ALA A 119 -10.00 9.04 -10.02
CA ALA A 119 -9.06 9.99 -10.61
C ALA A 119 -7.67 9.93 -9.95
N ALA A 120 -7.61 9.93 -8.61
CA ALA A 120 -6.35 9.84 -7.87
C ALA A 120 -5.59 8.53 -8.20
N THR A 121 -6.29 7.40 -8.21
CA THR A 121 -5.68 6.11 -8.55
C THR A 121 -5.20 6.06 -10.00
N ALA A 122 -5.96 6.62 -10.95
CA ALA A 122 -5.53 6.72 -12.33
C ALA A 122 -4.23 7.52 -12.45
N VAL A 123 -4.13 8.67 -11.78
CA VAL A 123 -2.92 9.50 -11.76
C VAL A 123 -1.72 8.78 -11.13
N PHE A 124 -1.93 8.07 -10.01
CA PHE A 124 -0.84 7.32 -9.37
C PHE A 124 -0.32 6.20 -10.27
N LEU A 125 -1.22 5.47 -10.94
CA LEU A 125 -0.85 4.40 -11.86
C LEU A 125 -0.12 4.94 -13.09
N THR A 126 -0.63 5.99 -13.73
CA THR A 126 0.01 6.57 -14.92
C THR A 126 1.36 7.17 -14.60
N ALA A 127 1.51 7.88 -13.48
CA ALA A 127 2.80 8.41 -13.03
C ALA A 127 3.81 7.28 -12.74
N GLY A 128 3.38 6.20 -12.09
CA GLY A 128 4.22 5.02 -11.86
C GLY A 128 4.67 4.36 -13.17
N MET A 129 3.75 4.14 -14.10
CA MET A 129 4.05 3.59 -15.44
C MET A 129 5.03 4.48 -16.20
N ALA A 130 4.80 5.80 -16.22
CA ALA A 130 5.68 6.77 -16.86
C ALA A 130 7.07 6.78 -16.22
N THR A 131 7.15 6.73 -14.88
CA THR A 131 8.43 6.69 -14.15
C THR A 131 9.23 5.45 -14.51
N VAL A 132 8.60 4.27 -14.50
CA VAL A 132 9.27 3.02 -14.89
C VAL A 132 9.71 3.06 -16.35
N PHE A 133 8.87 3.58 -17.25
CA PHE A 133 9.23 3.74 -18.66
C PHE A 133 10.45 4.63 -18.83
N VAL A 134 10.47 5.82 -18.22
CA VAL A 134 11.59 6.76 -18.31
C VAL A 134 12.87 6.13 -17.73
N VAL A 135 12.80 5.58 -16.52
CA VAL A 135 13.98 5.02 -15.86
C VAL A 135 14.56 3.84 -16.64
N ARG A 136 13.72 2.89 -17.07
CA ARG A 136 14.20 1.66 -17.73
C ARG A 136 14.49 1.81 -19.21
N ARG A 137 13.79 2.69 -19.93
CA ARG A 137 13.89 2.81 -21.40
C ARG A 137 14.66 4.03 -21.88
N VAL A 138 14.65 5.13 -21.11
CA VAL A 138 15.34 6.37 -21.50
C VAL A 138 16.68 6.48 -20.77
N ILE A 139 16.70 6.24 -19.46
CA ILE A 139 17.91 6.38 -18.64
C ILE A 139 18.76 5.09 -18.67
N GLY A 140 18.14 3.93 -18.91
CA GLY A 140 18.82 2.64 -19.00
C GLY A 140 19.17 2.01 -17.65
N GLY A 141 18.41 2.34 -16.60
CA GLY A 141 18.54 1.76 -15.24
C GLY A 141 17.76 0.47 -15.04
#